data_AF-A0A7Z9PUW0-F1
#
_entry.id   AF-A0A7Z9PUW0-F1
#
_cell.length_a   1.000
_cell.length_b   1.000
_cell.length_c   1.000
_cell.angle_alpha   90.00
_cell.angle_beta   90.00
_cell.angle_gamma   90.00
#
_symmetry.space_group_name_H-M   'P 1'
#
loop_
_entity.id
_entity.type
_entity.pdbx_description
1 polymer ?
#
loop_
_entity_poly.entity_id
_entity_poly.type
_entity_poly.pdbx_seq_one_letter_code
_entity_poly.pdbx_strand_id
1 'polypeptide(L)'
;MTLVASCFLTPAALLILNAVIVSQRLRNWVGPIFTFSFLGWLFSLQPDLNPTERLLCCSLWLFYFIKGWSLLKIPHSEAARYSTLGLLLFAYLWPGVDPKPFAYRESPDPKAARWFVFGFPTMCLGIALLVISTLLGKGGSEALRGLTTVACLLTIIHLGYSDILSSGMRLLGFPVNRLFHFPLASRSLNDFWTHRWNRPFVEMNRLIFQPLLRPLMGRKETVLALFLLSGLLHELALSYPVGAGYGGPLLYFVLQGTGMLMERKLRLGGRLWTWAVVFLPMPLLFHSAFREALTAPIHQYLASLPQLESPETFLQTMLWFAGYGHFLVLIASFQVPHRLNWAEELQRLRPLNRKLLWTYGGYIATFIFLWGVLTLNLIPEFLAGDKCALALLSLIALFWWSRIVVDAFYFKHSDWPEGIEFVIGHTMLTTLFVTLAGTYTAVLARHFIGSESL
;
A
#
# COMPACT_ATOMS: atom_id res chain seq x y z
N MET A 1 7.30 -7.86 25.33
CA MET A 1 7.89 -6.61 24.76
C MET A 1 9.40 -6.65 24.58
N THR A 2 10.20 -7.12 25.55
CA THR A 2 11.68 -7.20 25.47
C THR A 2 12.20 -8.02 24.27
N LEU A 3 11.49 -9.08 23.89
CA LEU A 3 11.83 -9.95 22.75
C LEU A 3 11.68 -9.28 21.37
N VAL A 4 10.60 -8.50 21.21
CA VAL A 4 10.35 -7.79 19.95
C VAL A 4 11.33 -6.62 19.80
N ALA A 5 11.68 -5.97 20.91
CA ALA A 5 12.66 -4.89 20.92
C ALA A 5 14.06 -5.37 20.51
N SER A 6 14.48 -6.60 20.89
CA SER A 6 15.78 -7.13 20.49
C SER A 6 15.87 -7.41 18.98
N CYS A 7 14.75 -7.76 18.33
CA CYS A 7 14.71 -7.96 16.87
C CYS A 7 15.15 -6.69 16.11
N PHE A 8 14.80 -5.51 16.63
CA PHE A 8 15.16 -4.22 16.03
C PHE A 8 16.67 -3.96 16.04
N LEU A 9 17.43 -4.54 16.98
CA LEU A 9 18.89 -4.37 17.04
C LEU A 9 19.63 -5.27 16.05
N THR A 10 18.95 -6.26 15.47
CA THR A 10 19.55 -7.29 14.60
C THR A 10 20.31 -6.71 13.39
N PRO A 11 19.76 -5.75 12.61
CA PRO A 11 20.47 -5.23 11.44
C PRO A 11 21.77 -4.51 11.84
N ALA A 12 21.74 -3.74 12.93
CA ALA A 12 22.92 -3.05 13.45
C ALA A 12 23.97 -4.03 13.97
N ALA A 13 23.56 -5.03 14.75
CA ALA A 13 24.47 -6.06 15.27
C ALA A 13 25.16 -6.84 14.16
N LEU A 14 24.43 -7.24 13.11
CA LEU A 14 24.99 -7.96 11.96
C LEU A 14 25.87 -7.03 11.10
N LEU A 15 25.56 -5.74 10.99
CA LEU A 15 26.45 -4.78 10.36
C LEU A 15 27.77 -4.60 11.13
N ILE A 16 27.74 -4.57 12.46
CA ILE A 16 28.96 -4.52 13.29
C ILE A 16 29.77 -5.80 13.13
N LEU A 17 29.11 -6.96 13.13
CA LEU A 17 29.76 -8.25 12.91
C LEU A 17 30.47 -8.32 11.54
N ASN A 18 29.97 -7.59 10.54
CA ASN A 18 30.62 -7.46 9.23
C ASN A 18 32.02 -6.83 9.33
N ALA A 19 32.24 -5.91 10.27
CA ALA A 19 33.56 -5.31 10.49
C ALA A 19 34.56 -6.28 11.14
N VAL A 20 34.06 -7.32 11.82
CA VAL A 20 34.87 -8.31 12.54
C VAL A 20 35.17 -9.54 11.66
N ILE A 21 34.21 -9.99 10.84
CA ILE A 21 34.39 -11.18 10.00
C ILE A 21 34.98 -10.80 8.63
N VAL A 22 36.31 -10.93 8.52
CA VAL A 22 37.06 -10.61 7.28
C VAL A 22 36.81 -11.63 6.16
N SER A 23 36.57 -12.90 6.50
CA SER A 23 36.43 -13.99 5.51
C SER A 23 35.04 -14.02 4.87
N GLN A 24 34.97 -13.83 3.54
CA GLN A 24 33.74 -13.98 2.76
C GLN A 24 33.10 -15.38 2.91
N ARG A 25 33.94 -16.43 3.01
CA ARG A 25 33.46 -17.81 3.18
C ARG A 25 32.74 -17.98 4.51
N LEU A 26 33.25 -17.39 5.59
CA LEU A 26 32.63 -17.46 6.91
C LEU A 26 31.29 -16.68 6.94
N ARG A 27 31.26 -15.50 6.32
CA ARG A 27 30.03 -14.68 6.16
C ARG A 27 28.90 -15.41 5.43
N ASN A 28 29.23 -16.37 4.56
CA ASN A 28 28.23 -17.19 3.89
C ASN A 28 27.52 -18.19 4.81
N TRP A 29 28.19 -18.65 5.87
CA TRP A 29 27.66 -19.64 6.82
C TRP A 29 26.96 -19.03 8.03
N VAL A 30 27.23 -17.76 8.36
CA VAL A 30 26.55 -17.04 9.46
C VAL A 30 25.04 -17.11 9.31
N GLY A 31 24.51 -16.79 8.12
CA GLY A 31 23.07 -16.74 7.91
C GLY A 31 22.33 -18.07 8.10
N PRO A 32 22.74 -19.17 7.44
CA PRO A 32 22.11 -20.48 7.65
C PRO A 32 22.18 -20.92 9.12
N ILE A 33 23.33 -20.78 9.78
CA ILE A 33 23.50 -21.15 11.20
C ILE A 33 22.53 -20.37 12.08
N PHE A 34 22.51 -19.04 11.97
CA PHE A 34 21.59 -18.21 12.74
C PHE A 34 20.11 -18.50 12.43
N THR A 35 19.80 -18.86 11.17
CA THR A 35 18.43 -19.27 10.80
C THR A 35 18.03 -20.53 11.55
N PHE A 36 18.87 -21.57 11.57
CA PHE A 36 18.57 -22.80 12.31
C PHE A 36 18.52 -22.58 13.82
N SER A 37 19.45 -21.81 14.38
CA SER A 37 19.45 -21.46 15.81
C SER A 37 18.18 -20.69 16.19
N PHE A 38 17.75 -19.73 15.37
CA PHE A 38 16.53 -18.99 15.61
C PHE A 38 15.30 -19.87 15.50
N LEU A 39 15.19 -20.72 14.47
CA LEU A 39 14.05 -21.64 14.35
C LEU A 39 13.97 -22.55 15.57
N GLY A 40 15.10 -23.13 16.01
CA GLY A 40 15.16 -23.94 17.22
C GLY A 40 14.70 -23.19 18.47
N TRP A 41 15.14 -21.94 18.64
CA TRP A 41 14.72 -21.06 19.73
C TRP A 41 13.24 -20.67 19.64
N LEU A 42 12.76 -20.30 18.46
CA LEU A 42 11.36 -19.92 18.22
C LEU A 42 10.40 -21.08 18.53
N PHE A 43 10.74 -22.30 18.12
CA PHE A 43 9.96 -23.48 18.46
C PHE A 43 10.03 -23.81 19.95
N SER A 44 11.14 -23.53 20.64
CA SER A 44 11.24 -23.71 22.10
C SER A 44 10.35 -22.76 22.90
N LEU A 45 10.08 -21.55 22.38
CA LEU A 45 9.22 -20.55 23.01
C LEU A 45 7.74 -20.66 22.61
N GLN A 46 7.38 -21.62 21.75
CA GLN A 46 6.01 -21.77 21.27
C GLN A 46 4.97 -21.86 22.41
N PRO A 47 5.18 -22.55 23.54
CA PRO A 47 4.19 -22.64 24.61
C PRO A 47 3.85 -21.30 25.27
N ASP A 48 4.81 -20.36 25.31
CA ASP A 48 4.73 -19.17 26.15
C ASP A 48 4.21 -17.92 25.40
N LEU A 49 4.16 -17.96 24.06
CA LEU A 49 3.78 -16.81 23.24
C LEU A 49 2.33 -16.90 22.75
N ASN A 50 1.59 -15.80 22.86
CA ASN A 50 0.26 -15.70 22.25
C ASN A 50 0.35 -15.57 20.71
N PRO A 51 -0.75 -15.80 19.96
CA PRO A 51 -0.72 -15.77 18.49
C PRO A 51 -0.17 -14.47 17.87
N THR A 52 -0.51 -13.32 18.46
CA THR A 52 -0.03 -12.00 18.01
C THR A 52 1.47 -11.85 18.24
N GLU A 53 1.97 -12.28 19.40
CA GLU A 53 3.40 -12.28 19.71
C GLU A 53 4.17 -13.21 18.77
N ARG A 54 3.63 -14.40 18.49
CA ARG A 54 4.22 -15.32 17.50
C ARG A 54 4.32 -14.66 16.12
N LEU A 55 3.24 -14.01 15.66
CA LEU A 55 3.22 -13.31 14.37
C LEU A 55 4.27 -12.19 14.32
N LEU A 56 4.29 -11.33 15.34
CA LEU A 56 5.21 -10.20 15.41
C LEU A 56 6.66 -10.69 15.50
N CYS A 57 6.95 -11.66 16.35
CA CYS A 57 8.31 -12.20 16.49
C CYS A 57 8.77 -12.84 15.19
N CYS A 58 7.97 -13.69 14.55
CA CYS A 58 8.34 -14.32 13.28
C CYS A 58 8.54 -13.28 12.17
N SER A 59 7.58 -12.38 12.00
CA SER A 59 7.59 -11.42 10.89
C SER A 59 8.71 -10.38 11.04
N LEU A 60 8.83 -9.77 12.23
CA LEU A 60 9.85 -8.75 12.48
C LEU A 60 11.24 -9.35 12.55
N TRP A 61 11.41 -10.51 13.21
CA TRP A 61 12.71 -11.15 13.22
C TRP A 61 13.13 -11.55 11.81
N LEU A 62 12.28 -12.24 11.06
CA LEU A 62 12.62 -12.68 9.70
C LEU A 62 12.99 -11.48 8.83
N PHE A 63 12.20 -10.41 8.91
CA PHE A 63 12.47 -9.16 8.20
C PHE A 63 13.84 -8.57 8.58
N TYR A 64 14.08 -8.27 9.86
CA TYR A 64 15.32 -7.63 10.31
C TYR A 64 16.55 -8.53 10.19
N PHE A 65 16.39 -9.84 10.35
CA PHE A 65 17.44 -10.81 10.15
C PHE A 65 17.88 -10.87 8.69
N ILE A 66 16.93 -10.98 7.75
CA ILE A 66 17.23 -10.95 6.31
C ILE A 66 17.94 -9.64 5.93
N LYS A 67 17.52 -8.52 6.51
CA LYS A 67 18.17 -7.21 6.32
C LYS A 67 19.61 -7.22 6.80
N GLY A 68 19.86 -7.65 8.03
CA GLY A 68 21.21 -7.74 8.58
C GLY A 68 22.08 -8.76 7.86
N TRP A 69 21.51 -9.88 7.41
CA TRP A 69 22.22 -10.86 6.58
C TRP A 69 22.59 -10.26 5.22
N SER A 70 21.71 -9.46 4.61
CA SER A 70 22.02 -8.75 3.38
C SER A 70 23.15 -7.74 3.58
N LEU A 71 23.14 -6.99 4.69
CA LEU A 71 24.23 -6.06 5.06
C LEU A 71 25.56 -6.78 5.31
N LEU A 72 25.54 -7.95 5.95
CA LEU A 72 26.73 -8.79 6.16
C LEU A 72 27.42 -9.19 4.86
N LYS A 73 26.69 -9.24 3.74
CA LYS A 73 27.26 -9.61 2.44
C LYS A 73 28.00 -8.45 1.77
N ILE A 74 27.85 -7.22 2.26
CA ILE A 74 28.56 -6.05 1.75
C ILE A 74 30.03 -6.13 2.20
N PRO A 75 31.01 -6.03 1.29
CA PRO A 75 32.42 -5.91 1.67
C PRO A 75 32.66 -4.70 2.59
N HIS A 76 33.54 -4.81 3.59
CA HIS A 76 33.83 -3.71 4.53
C HIS A 76 34.28 -2.44 3.80
N SER A 77 35.06 -2.57 2.72
CA SER A 77 35.49 -1.46 1.86
C SER A 77 34.34 -0.71 1.19
N GLU A 78 33.19 -1.35 0.98
CA GLU A 78 31.99 -0.75 0.40
C GLU A 78 31.02 -0.23 1.46
N ALA A 79 31.06 -0.76 2.69
CA ALA A 79 30.19 -0.33 3.78
C ALA A 79 30.37 1.16 4.12
N ALA A 80 31.58 1.70 3.98
CA ALA A 80 31.88 3.11 4.20
C ALA A 80 31.17 4.07 3.23
N ARG A 81 30.63 3.57 2.10
CA ARG A 81 29.90 4.40 1.13
C ARG A 81 28.50 4.78 1.61
N TYR A 82 27.94 4.01 2.53
CA TYR A 82 26.56 4.19 2.96
C TYR A 82 26.44 5.33 3.97
N SER A 83 25.57 6.29 3.69
CA SER A 83 25.21 7.31 4.67
C SER A 83 24.41 6.70 5.83
N THR A 84 24.54 7.26 7.04
CA THR A 84 23.76 6.85 8.22
C THR A 84 22.25 6.87 7.92
N LEU A 85 21.77 7.92 7.25
CA LEU A 85 20.37 8.02 6.87
C LEU A 85 19.97 6.91 5.89
N GLY A 86 20.80 6.62 4.87
CA GLY A 86 20.54 5.51 3.94
C GLY A 86 20.45 4.15 4.65
N LEU A 87 21.36 3.88 5.59
CA LEU A 87 21.33 2.65 6.40
C LEU A 87 20.09 2.57 7.29
N LEU A 88 19.70 3.65 7.95
CA LEU A 88 18.50 3.68 8.79
C LEU A 88 17.24 3.47 7.96
N LEU A 89 17.11 4.15 6.83
CA LEU A 89 15.98 3.98 5.91
C LEU A 89 15.93 2.55 5.37
N PHE A 90 17.07 1.99 4.95
CA PHE A 90 17.13 0.61 4.50
C PHE A 90 16.75 -0.38 5.61
N ALA A 91 17.32 -0.25 6.80
CA ALA A 91 17.16 -1.24 7.86
C ALA A 91 15.75 -1.25 8.46
N TYR A 92 15.11 -0.08 8.58
CA TYR A 92 13.91 0.07 9.40
C TYR A 92 12.65 0.51 8.66
N LEU A 93 12.78 1.14 7.49
CA LEU A 93 11.63 1.67 6.76
C LEU A 93 11.40 0.96 5.42
N TRP A 94 12.47 0.67 4.68
CA TRP A 94 12.37 0.08 3.36
C TRP A 94 12.08 -1.42 3.43
N PRO A 95 11.11 -1.98 2.68
CA PRO A 95 10.86 -3.43 2.71
C PRO A 95 11.86 -4.28 1.89
N GLY A 96 12.51 -3.70 0.87
CA GLY A 96 13.39 -4.43 -0.05
C GLY A 96 14.69 -4.94 0.57
N VAL A 97 15.24 -6.05 0.08
CA VAL A 97 16.38 -6.73 0.72
C VAL A 97 17.72 -6.25 0.17
N ASP A 98 17.75 -5.61 -1.00
CA ASP A 98 18.99 -5.06 -1.57
C ASP A 98 19.36 -3.71 -0.93
N PRO A 99 20.49 -3.61 -0.21
CA PRO A 99 20.93 -2.34 0.39
C PRO A 99 21.50 -1.38 -0.64
N LYS A 100 21.97 -1.85 -1.81
CA LYS A 100 22.73 -1.03 -2.78
C LYS A 100 22.07 0.31 -3.14
N PRO A 101 20.74 0.44 -3.34
CA PRO A 101 20.10 1.72 -3.63
C PRO A 101 20.26 2.78 -2.53
N PHE A 102 20.69 2.39 -1.32
CA PHE A 102 20.90 3.30 -0.19
C PHE A 102 22.38 3.69 0.00
N ALA A 103 23.28 3.21 -0.86
CA ALA A 103 24.70 3.52 -0.82
C ALA A 103 25.01 4.94 -1.34
N TYR A 104 24.17 5.51 -2.20
CA TYR A 104 24.38 6.83 -2.79
C TYR A 104 23.04 7.52 -3.03
N ARG A 105 23.12 8.83 -3.30
CA ARG A 105 21.98 9.64 -3.72
C ARG A 105 22.18 10.13 -5.14
N GLU A 106 21.11 10.08 -5.90
CA GLU A 106 20.97 10.69 -7.21
C GLU A 106 20.10 11.95 -7.09
N SER A 107 20.11 12.78 -8.14
CA SER A 107 19.14 13.87 -8.26
C SER A 107 17.72 13.30 -8.21
N PRO A 108 16.80 13.90 -7.42
CA PRO A 108 15.42 13.44 -7.36
C PRO A 108 14.81 13.31 -8.75
N ASP A 109 14.25 12.14 -9.07
CA ASP A 109 13.58 11.88 -10.34
C ASP A 109 12.12 12.35 -10.26
N PRO A 110 11.72 13.44 -10.96
CA PRO A 110 10.34 13.94 -10.90
C PRO A 110 9.32 12.93 -11.41
N LYS A 111 9.73 11.97 -12.26
CA LYS A 111 8.85 10.91 -12.76
C LYS A 111 8.43 9.95 -11.65
N ALA A 112 9.18 9.90 -10.53
CA ALA A 112 8.79 9.10 -9.37
C ALA A 112 7.46 9.55 -8.77
N ALA A 113 7.12 10.85 -8.87
CA ALA A 113 5.83 11.36 -8.42
C ALA A 113 4.63 10.66 -9.09
N ARG A 114 4.81 10.13 -10.32
CA ARG A 114 3.78 9.33 -11.00
C ARG A 114 3.42 8.06 -10.23
N TRP A 115 4.33 7.50 -9.44
CA TRP A 115 4.02 6.33 -8.62
C TRP A 115 3.10 6.71 -7.47
N PHE A 116 3.27 7.90 -6.88
CA PHE A 116 2.32 8.45 -5.91
C PHE A 116 0.92 8.62 -6.51
N VAL A 117 0.82 9.08 -7.78
CA VAL A 117 -0.46 9.25 -8.50
C VAL A 117 -1.26 7.94 -8.55
N PHE A 118 -0.60 6.79 -8.68
CA PHE A 118 -1.27 5.49 -8.63
C PHE A 118 -1.47 4.98 -7.20
N GLY A 119 -0.43 5.07 -6.36
CA GLY A 119 -0.42 4.48 -5.04
C GLY A 119 -1.41 5.12 -4.07
N PHE A 120 -1.48 6.46 -4.04
CA PHE A 120 -2.32 7.18 -3.08
C PHE A 120 -3.82 6.93 -3.29
N PRO A 121 -4.40 7.12 -4.49
CA PRO A 121 -5.81 6.80 -4.72
C PRO A 121 -6.13 5.32 -4.52
N THR A 122 -5.21 4.41 -4.91
CA THR A 122 -5.39 2.96 -4.70
C THR A 122 -5.45 2.61 -3.21
N MET A 123 -4.61 3.24 -2.39
CA MET A 123 -4.64 3.08 -0.94
C MET A 123 -5.95 3.58 -0.35
N CYS A 124 -6.39 4.79 -0.73
CA CYS A 124 -7.66 5.37 -0.28
C CYS A 124 -8.86 4.49 -0.66
N LEU A 125 -8.88 3.96 -1.89
CA LEU A 125 -9.91 3.02 -2.35
C LEU A 125 -9.93 1.74 -1.50
N GLY A 126 -8.76 1.15 -1.23
CA GLY A 126 -8.65 -0.03 -0.38
C GLY A 126 -9.17 0.22 1.04
N ILE A 127 -8.87 1.39 1.62
CA ILE A 127 -9.38 1.81 2.94
C ILE A 127 -10.91 1.96 2.90
N ALA A 128 -11.44 2.66 1.89
CA ALA A 128 -12.88 2.86 1.73
C ALA A 128 -13.62 1.53 1.60
N LEU A 129 -13.12 0.61 0.77
CA LEU A 129 -13.70 -0.73 0.60
C LEU A 129 -13.66 -1.55 1.89
N LEU A 130 -12.60 -1.43 2.68
CA LEU A 130 -12.51 -2.11 3.98
C LEU A 130 -13.57 -1.58 4.96
N VAL A 131 -13.71 -0.26 5.08
CA VAL A 131 -14.72 0.37 5.93
C VAL A 131 -16.14 0.02 5.49
N ILE A 132 -16.43 0.11 4.19
CA ILE A 132 -17.74 -0.28 3.64
C ILE A 132 -18.02 -1.76 3.91
N SER A 133 -17.03 -2.63 3.74
CA SER A 133 -17.18 -4.06 4.03
C SER A 133 -17.49 -4.33 5.51
N THR A 134 -17.04 -3.49 6.43
CA THR A 134 -17.40 -3.58 7.86
C THR A 134 -18.83 -3.10 8.10
N LEU A 135 -19.23 -1.99 7.47
CA LEU A 135 -20.57 -1.40 7.64
C LEU A 135 -21.70 -2.27 7.07
N LEU A 136 -21.46 -3.00 5.97
CA LEU A 136 -22.43 -3.92 5.39
C LEU A 136 -22.69 -5.17 6.26
N GLY A 137 -22.00 -5.31 7.38
CA GLY A 137 -22.26 -6.35 8.39
C GLY A 137 -21.92 -7.77 7.95
N LYS A 138 -22.45 -8.75 8.70
CA LYS A 138 -22.13 -10.19 8.54
C LYS A 138 -22.96 -10.91 7.46
N GLY A 139 -23.60 -10.19 6.53
CA GLY A 139 -24.55 -10.75 5.56
C GLY A 139 -23.97 -11.75 4.52
N GLY A 140 -22.69 -12.12 4.63
CA GLY A 140 -22.02 -13.08 3.75
C GLY A 140 -21.26 -14.16 4.52
N SER A 141 -20.86 -15.23 3.81
CA SER A 141 -20.05 -16.30 4.41
C SER A 141 -18.74 -15.73 5.00
N GLU A 142 -18.31 -16.30 6.13
CA GLU A 142 -17.05 -15.92 6.76
C GLU A 142 -15.84 -16.05 5.84
N ALA A 143 -15.86 -17.06 4.97
CA ALA A 143 -14.85 -17.27 3.94
C ALA A 143 -14.76 -16.09 2.97
N LEU A 144 -15.90 -15.56 2.51
CA LEU A 144 -15.95 -14.41 1.61
C LEU A 144 -15.48 -13.14 2.31
N ARG A 145 -15.96 -12.88 3.54
CA ARG A 145 -15.52 -11.73 4.34
C ARG A 145 -14.00 -11.74 4.56
N GLY A 146 -13.44 -12.91 4.87
CA GLY A 146 -11.99 -13.08 5.02
C GLY A 146 -11.22 -12.79 3.75
N LEU A 147 -11.69 -13.29 2.59
CA LEU A 147 -11.05 -13.02 1.30
C LEU A 147 -11.15 -11.55 0.89
N THR A 148 -12.31 -10.92 1.08
CA THR A 148 -12.50 -9.48 0.84
C THR A 148 -11.57 -8.65 1.71
N THR A 149 -11.43 -9.00 2.98
CA THR A 149 -10.51 -8.31 3.92
C THR A 149 -9.07 -8.43 3.47
N VAL A 150 -8.63 -9.64 3.09
CA VAL A 150 -7.28 -9.85 2.52
C VAL A 150 -7.09 -9.03 1.24
N ALA A 151 -8.07 -9.02 0.32
CA ALA A 151 -8.00 -8.23 -0.90
C ALA A 151 -7.89 -6.72 -0.63
N CYS A 152 -8.62 -6.21 0.36
CA CYS A 152 -8.51 -4.82 0.80
C CYS A 152 -7.12 -4.53 1.35
N LEU A 153 -6.59 -5.37 2.25
CA LEU A 153 -5.25 -5.18 2.83
C LEU A 153 -4.14 -5.26 1.79
N LEU A 154 -4.24 -6.17 0.82
CA LEU A 154 -3.31 -6.23 -0.31
C LEU A 154 -3.41 -4.94 -1.16
N THR A 155 -4.61 -4.43 -1.38
CA THR A 155 -4.82 -3.17 -2.12
C THR A 155 -4.21 -1.97 -1.37
N ILE A 156 -4.48 -1.86 -0.06
CA ILE A 156 -3.96 -0.78 0.79
C ILE A 156 -2.43 -0.82 0.83
N ILE A 157 -1.85 -1.97 1.15
CA ILE A 157 -0.42 -2.07 1.50
C ILE A 157 0.43 -2.32 0.24
N HIS A 158 0.08 -3.35 -0.54
CA HIS A 158 0.93 -3.87 -1.61
C HIS A 158 0.72 -3.18 -2.95
N LEU A 159 -0.45 -2.58 -3.18
CA LEU A 159 -0.73 -1.84 -4.43
C LEU A 159 -0.73 -0.32 -4.20
N GLY A 160 -1.12 0.13 -3.01
CA GLY A 160 -1.18 1.54 -2.64
C GLY A 160 0.07 2.06 -1.95
N TYR A 161 0.21 1.77 -0.65
CA TYR A 161 1.27 2.30 0.21
C TYR A 161 2.68 2.00 -0.31
N SER A 162 2.91 0.82 -0.89
CA SER A 162 4.21 0.46 -1.46
C SER A 162 4.68 1.41 -2.56
N ASP A 163 3.76 1.94 -3.38
CA ASP A 163 4.07 2.91 -4.43
C ASP A 163 4.34 4.31 -3.85
N ILE A 164 3.59 4.70 -2.82
CA ILE A 164 3.84 5.93 -2.05
C ILE A 164 5.25 5.89 -1.45
N LEU A 165 5.60 4.78 -0.79
CA LEU A 165 6.90 4.60 -0.17
C LEU A 165 8.03 4.58 -1.21
N SER A 166 7.85 3.86 -2.32
CA SER A 166 8.81 3.81 -3.42
C SER A 166 9.01 5.19 -4.07
N SER A 167 7.91 5.94 -4.24
CA SER A 167 7.94 7.33 -4.71
C SER A 167 8.74 8.21 -3.76
N GLY A 168 8.42 8.17 -2.46
CA GLY A 168 9.09 8.96 -1.43
C GLY A 168 10.61 8.72 -1.39
N MET A 169 11.04 7.45 -1.44
CA MET A 169 12.47 7.12 -1.47
C MET A 169 13.18 7.69 -2.70
N ARG A 170 12.57 7.60 -3.89
CA ARG A 170 13.13 8.19 -5.11
C ARG A 170 13.17 9.72 -5.09
N LEU A 171 12.15 10.36 -4.53
CA LEU A 171 12.11 11.80 -4.35
C LEU A 171 13.15 12.29 -3.33
N LEU A 172 13.54 11.43 -2.38
CA LEU A 172 14.67 11.67 -1.47
C LEU A 172 16.05 11.38 -2.11
N GLY A 173 16.08 11.00 -3.40
CA GLY A 173 17.29 10.72 -4.16
C GLY A 173 17.79 9.28 -4.08
N PHE A 174 17.08 8.35 -3.44
CA PHE A 174 17.49 6.94 -3.40
C PHE A 174 16.92 6.18 -4.61
N PRO A 175 17.74 5.60 -5.51
CA PRO A 175 17.30 4.99 -6.76
C PRO A 175 16.66 3.60 -6.57
N VAL A 176 15.68 3.51 -5.68
CA VAL A 176 14.94 2.27 -5.42
C VAL A 176 14.04 1.91 -6.61
N ASN A 177 13.68 0.65 -6.69
CA ASN A 177 12.66 0.16 -7.61
C ASN A 177 11.30 0.10 -6.90
N ARG A 178 10.20 0.13 -7.67
CA ARG A 178 8.87 -0.19 -7.13
C ARG A 178 8.86 -1.58 -6.53
N LEU A 179 8.29 -1.70 -5.34
CA LEU A 179 8.15 -2.97 -4.63
C LEU A 179 7.19 -3.94 -5.35
N PHE A 180 6.12 -3.37 -5.92
CA PHE A 180 5.12 -4.06 -6.75
C PHE A 180 4.90 -3.25 -8.03
N HIS A 181 4.93 -3.91 -9.19
CA HIS A 181 4.90 -3.25 -10.49
C HIS A 181 3.73 -3.75 -11.35
N PHE A 182 2.55 -3.16 -11.15
CA PHE A 182 1.30 -3.52 -11.83
C PHE A 182 1.10 -5.04 -11.95
N PRO A 183 0.93 -5.79 -10.85
CA PRO A 183 0.86 -7.26 -10.87
C PRO A 183 -0.26 -7.81 -11.75
N LEU A 184 -1.40 -7.12 -11.82
CA LEU A 184 -2.54 -7.53 -12.64
C LEU A 184 -2.27 -7.42 -14.15
N ALA A 185 -1.25 -6.67 -14.57
CA ALA A 185 -0.88 -6.57 -15.98
C ALA A 185 -0.13 -7.81 -16.52
N SER A 186 0.25 -8.75 -15.63
CA SER A 186 1.05 -9.94 -15.96
C SER A 186 0.37 -10.82 -17.00
N ARG A 187 1.16 -11.34 -17.96
CA ARG A 187 0.70 -12.30 -18.99
C ARG A 187 1.31 -13.70 -18.83
N SER A 188 2.15 -13.89 -17.82
CA SER A 188 2.76 -15.16 -17.48
C SER A 188 3.08 -15.21 -15.97
N LEU A 189 3.18 -16.42 -15.42
CA LEU A 189 3.60 -16.66 -14.04
C LEU A 189 5.03 -16.17 -13.80
N ASN A 190 5.89 -16.32 -14.81
CA ASN A 190 7.25 -15.79 -14.71
C ASN A 190 7.26 -14.26 -14.60
N ASP A 191 6.45 -13.54 -15.38
CA ASP A 191 6.31 -12.08 -15.30
C ASP A 191 5.75 -11.65 -13.93
N PHE A 192 4.71 -12.33 -13.46
CA PHE A 192 4.12 -12.07 -12.15
C PHE A 192 5.14 -12.24 -11.02
N TRP A 193 5.72 -13.43 -10.85
CA TRP A 193 6.57 -13.77 -9.70
C TRP A 193 8.00 -13.23 -9.77
N THR A 194 8.50 -12.86 -10.97
CA THR A 194 9.90 -12.40 -11.13
C THR A 194 10.00 -10.88 -11.22
N HIS A 195 9.01 -10.21 -11.82
CA HIS A 195 9.15 -8.80 -12.21
C HIS A 195 8.13 -7.86 -11.58
N ARG A 196 6.95 -8.38 -11.17
CA ARG A 196 5.80 -7.53 -10.81
C ARG A 196 5.30 -7.70 -9.39
N TRP A 197 5.37 -8.90 -8.84
CA TRP A 197 4.93 -9.19 -7.48
C TRP A 197 6.13 -9.32 -6.54
N ASN A 198 6.07 -8.60 -5.43
CA ASN A 198 6.95 -8.77 -4.28
C ASN A 198 8.45 -8.83 -4.64
N ARG A 199 8.96 -7.76 -5.26
CA ARG A 199 10.38 -7.64 -5.61
C ARG A 199 11.35 -7.84 -4.42
N PRO A 200 11.02 -7.44 -3.18
CA PRO A 200 11.84 -7.78 -2.01
C PRO A 200 12.17 -9.27 -1.89
N PHE A 201 11.22 -10.16 -2.17
CA PHE A 201 11.46 -11.60 -2.15
C PHE A 201 12.31 -12.08 -3.33
N VAL A 202 12.19 -11.46 -4.50
CA VAL A 202 13.06 -11.73 -5.65
C VAL A 202 14.51 -11.32 -5.33
N GLU A 203 14.69 -10.16 -4.70
CA GLU A 203 15.99 -9.68 -4.21
C GLU A 203 16.59 -10.64 -3.18
N MET A 204 15.80 -11.04 -2.18
CA MET A 204 16.19 -12.03 -1.17
C MET A 204 16.65 -13.34 -1.82
N ASN A 205 15.84 -13.89 -2.73
CA ASN A 205 16.17 -15.12 -3.44
C ASN A 205 17.49 -14.98 -4.20
N ARG A 206 17.69 -13.88 -4.93
CA ARG A 206 18.91 -13.63 -5.72
C ARG A 206 20.16 -13.44 -4.83
N LEU A 207 20.04 -12.70 -3.74
CA LEU A 207 21.18 -12.29 -2.90
C LEU A 207 21.57 -13.35 -1.87
N ILE A 208 20.59 -14.10 -1.35
CA ILE A 208 20.79 -14.99 -0.20
C ILE A 208 20.71 -16.46 -0.64
N PHE A 209 19.58 -16.89 -1.19
CA PHE A 209 19.31 -18.33 -1.36
C PHE A 209 19.85 -18.92 -2.65
N GLN A 210 19.76 -18.20 -3.76
CA GLN A 210 20.24 -18.67 -5.06
C GLN A 210 21.76 -18.98 -5.05
N PRO A 211 22.65 -18.17 -4.44
CA PRO A 211 24.07 -18.51 -4.33
C PRO A 211 24.35 -19.78 -3.54
N LEU A 212 23.46 -20.17 -2.61
CA LEU A 212 23.59 -21.38 -1.79
C LEU A 212 23.07 -22.63 -2.52
N LEU A 213 21.99 -22.49 -3.29
CA LEU A 213 21.31 -23.61 -3.95
C LEU A 213 21.90 -23.96 -5.33
N ARG A 214 22.32 -22.95 -6.11
CA ARG A 214 22.81 -23.14 -7.48
C ARG A 214 24.01 -24.09 -7.62
N PRO A 215 24.99 -24.11 -6.70
CA PRO A 215 26.09 -25.07 -6.78
C PRO A 215 25.66 -26.52 -6.53
N LEU A 216 24.52 -26.73 -5.85
CA LEU A 216 24.03 -28.05 -5.45
C LEU A 216 23.00 -28.64 -6.42
N MET A 217 22.37 -27.80 -7.23
CA MET A 217 21.19 -28.18 -8.03
C MET A 217 21.17 -27.50 -9.41
N GLY A 218 20.53 -28.15 -10.38
CA GLY A 218 20.27 -27.56 -11.70
C GLY A 218 19.32 -26.35 -11.66
N ARG A 219 19.12 -25.72 -12.83
CA ARG A 219 18.32 -24.48 -12.94
C ARG A 219 16.85 -24.68 -12.56
N LYS A 220 16.24 -25.78 -12.98
CA LYS A 220 14.80 -26.04 -12.76
C LYS A 220 14.55 -26.40 -11.30
N GLU A 221 15.45 -27.20 -10.75
CA GLU A 221 15.46 -27.66 -9.37
C GLU A 221 15.67 -26.48 -8.42
N THR A 222 16.57 -25.55 -8.75
CA THR A 222 16.76 -24.30 -7.99
C THR A 222 15.48 -23.47 -7.96
N VAL A 223 14.76 -23.34 -9.08
CA VAL A 223 13.49 -22.59 -9.10
C VAL A 223 12.47 -23.24 -8.17
N LEU A 224 12.28 -24.56 -8.25
CA LEU A 224 11.37 -25.27 -7.36
C LEU A 224 11.78 -25.15 -5.89
N ALA A 225 13.08 -25.27 -5.58
CA ALA A 225 13.60 -25.10 -4.23
C ALA A 225 13.34 -23.70 -3.68
N LEU A 226 13.46 -22.64 -4.49
CA LEU A 226 13.14 -21.27 -4.08
C LEU A 226 11.65 -21.08 -3.80
N PHE A 227 10.77 -21.72 -4.58
CA PHE A 227 9.33 -21.72 -4.31
C PHE A 227 8.99 -22.50 -3.04
N LEU A 228 9.58 -23.68 -2.83
CA LEU A 228 9.44 -24.46 -1.61
C LEU A 228 9.87 -23.67 -0.38
N LEU A 229 11.04 -23.03 -0.44
CA LEU A 229 11.53 -22.17 0.62
C LEU A 229 10.57 -20.99 0.89
N SER A 230 10.04 -20.36 -0.17
CA SER A 230 9.03 -19.32 -0.02
C SER A 230 7.77 -19.86 0.68
N GLY A 231 7.33 -21.07 0.33
CA GLY A 231 6.26 -21.78 1.02
C GLY A 231 6.52 -21.92 2.52
N LEU A 232 7.70 -22.42 2.90
CA LEU A 232 8.10 -22.56 4.31
C LEU A 232 8.13 -21.22 5.06
N LEU A 233 8.61 -20.15 4.41
CA LEU A 233 8.59 -18.81 5.01
C LEU A 233 7.16 -18.30 5.23
N HIS A 234 6.22 -18.64 4.33
CA HIS A 234 4.80 -18.30 4.51
C HIS A 234 4.11 -19.20 5.53
N GLU A 235 4.51 -20.46 5.70
CA GLU A 235 4.05 -21.30 6.83
C GLU A 235 4.44 -20.64 8.16
N LEU A 236 5.68 -20.14 8.27
CA LEU A 236 6.16 -19.43 9.47
C LEU A 236 5.42 -18.11 9.71
N ALA A 237 4.98 -17.42 8.64
CA ALA A 237 4.31 -16.13 8.75
C ALA A 237 2.78 -16.24 8.91
N LEU A 238 2.15 -17.30 8.41
CA LEU A 238 0.69 -17.43 8.31
C LEU A 238 0.16 -18.57 9.19
N SER A 239 0.71 -19.77 9.08
CA SER A 239 0.22 -20.97 9.78
C SER A 239 0.73 -21.05 11.21
N TYR A 240 2.02 -20.78 11.44
CA TYR A 240 2.66 -20.86 12.75
C TYR A 240 2.04 -19.93 13.81
N PRO A 241 1.77 -18.64 13.52
CA PRO A 241 1.23 -17.75 14.53
C PRO A 241 -0.14 -18.19 15.04
N VAL A 242 -0.98 -18.70 14.15
CA VAL A 242 -2.32 -19.19 14.50
C VAL A 242 -2.34 -20.67 14.90
N GLY A 243 -1.22 -21.39 14.75
CA GLY A 243 -1.08 -22.80 15.10
C GLY A 243 -1.92 -23.76 14.26
N ALA A 244 -2.37 -23.35 13.07
CA ALA A 244 -3.29 -24.12 12.23
C ALA A 244 -3.06 -23.82 10.75
N GLY A 245 -3.60 -24.66 9.85
CA GLY A 245 -3.52 -24.45 8.40
C GLY A 245 -2.18 -24.84 7.75
N TYR A 246 -1.34 -25.58 8.47
CA TYR A 246 -0.06 -26.06 7.97
C TYR A 246 -0.19 -26.85 6.66
N GLY A 247 0.74 -26.63 5.76
CA GLY A 247 0.81 -27.28 4.45
C GLY A 247 0.07 -26.51 3.35
N GLY A 248 -0.87 -25.62 3.70
CA GLY A 248 -1.60 -24.79 2.75
C GLY A 248 -0.69 -23.82 1.98
N PRO A 249 0.00 -22.89 2.66
CA PRO A 249 0.99 -22.01 2.05
C PRO A 249 2.08 -22.76 1.28
N LEU A 250 2.61 -23.86 1.82
CA LEU A 250 3.62 -24.67 1.14
C LEU A 250 3.08 -25.22 -0.19
N LEU A 251 1.89 -25.84 -0.18
CA LEU A 251 1.25 -26.37 -1.37
C LEU A 251 0.97 -25.27 -2.40
N TYR A 252 0.50 -24.10 -1.96
CA TYR A 252 0.30 -22.96 -2.86
C TYR A 252 1.58 -22.63 -3.64
N PHE A 253 2.72 -22.45 -2.97
CA PHE A 253 3.96 -22.11 -3.67
C PHE A 253 4.52 -23.26 -4.51
N VAL A 254 4.29 -24.52 -4.13
CA VAL A 254 4.58 -25.68 -5.00
C VAL A 254 3.77 -25.60 -6.30
N LEU A 255 2.48 -25.29 -6.23
CA LEU A 255 1.62 -25.09 -7.40
C LEU A 255 2.13 -23.91 -8.26
N GLN A 256 2.59 -22.82 -7.66
CA GLN A 256 3.17 -21.69 -8.40
C GLN A 256 4.47 -22.07 -9.12
N GLY A 257 5.38 -22.75 -8.43
CA GLY A 257 6.66 -23.18 -9.00
C GLY A 257 6.51 -24.20 -10.13
N THR A 258 5.65 -25.20 -9.92
CA THR A 258 5.31 -26.19 -10.96
C THR A 258 4.58 -25.54 -12.12
N GLY A 259 3.59 -24.67 -11.85
CA GLY A 259 2.90 -23.87 -12.84
C GLY A 259 3.86 -23.06 -13.71
N MET A 260 4.86 -22.41 -13.12
CA MET A 260 5.86 -21.63 -13.87
C MET A 260 6.74 -22.51 -14.78
N LEU A 261 7.04 -23.75 -14.39
CA LEU A 261 7.77 -24.69 -15.25
C LEU A 261 6.87 -25.27 -16.37
N MET A 262 5.63 -25.59 -16.03
CA MET A 262 4.64 -26.15 -16.97
C MET A 262 4.20 -25.11 -18.00
N GLU A 263 4.10 -23.84 -17.63
CA GLU A 263 3.75 -22.72 -18.51
C GLU A 263 4.64 -22.72 -19.78
N ARG A 264 5.95 -22.90 -19.59
CA ARG A 264 6.91 -22.98 -20.71
C ARG A 264 6.77 -24.27 -21.52
N LYS A 265 6.50 -25.40 -20.85
CA LYS A 265 6.40 -26.71 -21.50
C LYS A 265 5.13 -26.84 -22.34
N LEU A 266 4.02 -26.35 -21.82
CA LEU A 266 2.67 -26.45 -22.41
C LEU A 266 2.31 -25.25 -23.28
N ARG A 267 3.19 -24.23 -23.36
CA ARG A 267 2.93 -22.97 -24.09
C ARG A 267 1.62 -22.28 -23.65
N LEU A 268 1.26 -22.48 -22.38
CA LEU A 268 0.13 -21.80 -21.75
C LEU A 268 0.56 -20.39 -21.38
N GLY A 269 -0.38 -19.45 -21.39
CA GLY A 269 -0.08 -18.06 -21.11
C GLY A 269 -1.29 -17.15 -21.28
N GLY A 270 -1.07 -15.85 -21.13
CA GLY A 270 -2.13 -14.85 -21.18
C GLY A 270 -2.68 -14.54 -19.79
N ARG A 271 -3.36 -13.39 -19.70
CA ARG A 271 -3.79 -12.82 -18.42
C ARG A 271 -4.72 -13.75 -17.65
N LEU A 272 -5.73 -14.32 -18.31
CA LEU A 272 -6.70 -15.21 -17.66
C LEU A 272 -6.04 -16.45 -17.08
N TRP A 273 -5.13 -17.09 -17.81
CA TRP A 273 -4.35 -18.23 -17.31
C TRP A 273 -3.52 -17.84 -16.09
N THR A 274 -2.74 -16.75 -16.18
CA THR A 274 -1.91 -16.27 -15.07
C THR A 274 -2.77 -15.96 -13.84
N TRP A 275 -3.89 -15.26 -14.02
CA TRP A 275 -4.81 -14.93 -12.94
C TRP A 275 -5.46 -16.16 -12.33
N ALA A 276 -5.87 -17.14 -13.14
CA ALA A 276 -6.44 -18.38 -12.64
C ALA A 276 -5.44 -19.13 -11.76
N VAL A 277 -4.19 -19.31 -12.23
CA VAL A 277 -3.17 -20.04 -11.47
C VAL A 277 -2.73 -19.28 -10.20
N VAL A 278 -2.70 -17.95 -10.23
CA VAL A 278 -2.34 -17.14 -9.04
C VAL A 278 -3.50 -17.08 -8.05
N PHE A 279 -4.72 -16.73 -8.50
CA PHE A 279 -5.80 -16.36 -7.59
C PHE A 279 -6.69 -17.52 -7.16
N LEU A 280 -6.94 -18.52 -8.02
CA LEU A 280 -7.80 -19.65 -7.65
C LEU A 280 -7.27 -20.44 -6.44
N PRO A 281 -5.95 -20.74 -6.31
CA PRO A 281 -5.44 -21.43 -5.13
C PRO A 281 -5.14 -20.50 -3.94
N MET A 282 -5.41 -19.19 -4.02
CA MET A 282 -5.18 -18.25 -2.90
C MET A 282 -5.77 -18.69 -1.56
N PRO A 283 -6.95 -19.36 -1.49
CA PRO A 283 -7.46 -19.87 -0.21
C PRO A 283 -6.55 -20.90 0.47
N LEU A 284 -5.61 -21.52 -0.24
CA LEU A 284 -4.56 -22.36 0.35
C LEU A 284 -3.50 -21.50 1.05
N LEU A 285 -3.09 -20.39 0.43
CA LEU A 285 -2.14 -19.45 1.00
C LEU A 285 -2.74 -18.74 2.22
N PHE A 286 -3.93 -18.17 2.06
CA PHE A 286 -4.69 -17.53 3.12
C PHE A 286 -5.75 -18.49 3.62
N HIS A 287 -5.32 -19.54 4.33
CA HIS A 287 -6.21 -20.56 4.89
C HIS A 287 -7.24 -19.97 5.87
N SER A 288 -8.31 -20.72 6.15
CA SER A 288 -9.44 -20.24 6.96
C SER A 288 -9.03 -19.71 8.33
N ALA A 289 -8.22 -20.49 9.08
CA ALA A 289 -7.77 -20.07 10.42
C ALA A 289 -6.99 -18.74 10.41
N PHE A 290 -6.12 -18.52 9.41
CA PHE A 290 -5.41 -17.25 9.27
C PHE A 290 -6.37 -16.11 8.90
N ARG A 291 -7.27 -16.35 7.94
CA ARG A 291 -8.27 -15.35 7.54
C ARG A 291 -9.13 -14.92 8.73
N GLU A 292 -9.58 -15.86 9.55
CA GLU A 292 -10.37 -15.57 10.75
C GLU A 292 -9.56 -14.76 11.76
N ALA A 293 -8.35 -15.22 12.09
CA ALA A 293 -7.46 -14.54 13.03
C ALA A 293 -7.04 -13.13 12.57
N LEU A 294 -6.95 -12.89 11.26
CA LEU A 294 -6.66 -11.58 10.68
C LEU A 294 -7.90 -10.68 10.63
N THR A 295 -9.03 -11.24 10.18
CA THR A 295 -10.26 -10.49 9.88
C THR A 295 -10.99 -10.07 11.15
N ALA A 296 -11.10 -10.98 12.14
CA ALA A 296 -11.82 -10.72 13.37
C ALA A 296 -11.33 -9.46 14.12
N PRO A 297 -10.03 -9.29 14.45
CA PRO A 297 -9.59 -8.11 15.20
C PRO A 297 -9.73 -6.80 14.42
N ILE A 298 -9.52 -6.82 13.09
CA ILE A 298 -9.67 -5.62 12.25
C ILE A 298 -11.11 -5.15 12.24
N HIS A 299 -12.06 -6.05 11.95
CA HIS A 299 -13.47 -5.70 11.91
C HIS A 299 -14.03 -5.38 13.30
N GLN A 300 -13.56 -6.05 14.36
CA GLN A 300 -13.91 -5.70 15.74
C GLN A 300 -13.41 -4.29 16.11
N TYR A 301 -12.17 -3.97 15.76
CA TYR A 301 -11.63 -2.63 16.00
C TYR A 301 -12.42 -1.57 15.23
N LEU A 302 -12.65 -1.77 13.94
CA LEU A 302 -13.43 -0.84 13.13
C LEU A 302 -14.87 -0.70 13.65
N ALA A 303 -15.54 -1.79 14.01
CA ALA A 303 -16.89 -1.77 14.58
C ALA A 303 -16.94 -1.13 15.98
N SER A 304 -15.81 -1.08 16.71
CA SER A 304 -15.72 -0.39 18.00
C SER A 304 -15.60 1.14 17.87
N LEU A 305 -15.32 1.65 16.67
CA LEU A 305 -15.26 3.09 16.43
C LEU A 305 -16.67 3.68 16.45
N PRO A 306 -16.97 4.68 17.30
CA PRO A 306 -18.29 5.31 17.33
C PRO A 306 -18.72 5.84 15.95
N GLN A 307 -17.76 6.29 15.15
CA GLN A 307 -17.98 6.78 13.79
C GLN A 307 -18.54 5.72 12.83
N LEU A 308 -18.37 4.43 13.13
CA LEU A 308 -18.80 3.30 12.31
C LEU A 308 -19.90 2.47 12.98
N GLU A 309 -20.50 2.95 14.06
CA GLU A 309 -21.56 2.25 14.81
C GLU A 309 -22.77 1.95 13.94
N SER A 310 -23.15 2.91 13.09
CA SER A 310 -24.27 2.77 12.15
C SER A 310 -23.96 3.44 10.81
N PRO A 311 -24.66 3.07 9.71
CA PRO A 311 -24.55 3.79 8.45
C PRO A 311 -24.85 5.29 8.58
N GLU A 312 -25.76 5.67 9.48
CA GLU A 312 -26.10 7.06 9.76
C GLU A 312 -24.95 7.82 10.42
N THR A 313 -24.38 7.28 11.50
CA THR A 313 -23.22 7.88 12.18
C THR A 313 -22.01 7.97 11.25
N PHE A 314 -21.85 7.00 10.35
CA PHE A 314 -20.81 7.03 9.32
C PHE A 314 -21.03 8.17 8.33
N LEU A 315 -22.24 8.32 7.78
CA LEU A 315 -22.58 9.43 6.86
C LEU A 315 -22.44 10.79 7.55
N GLN A 316 -22.85 10.90 8.82
CA GLN A 316 -22.62 12.09 9.64
C GLN A 316 -21.14 12.42 9.73
N THR A 317 -20.30 11.42 10.02
CA THR A 317 -18.85 11.57 10.10
C THR A 317 -18.25 11.99 8.74
N MET A 318 -18.72 11.38 7.64
CA MET A 318 -18.29 11.76 6.29
C MET A 318 -18.68 13.20 5.95
N LEU A 319 -19.86 13.68 6.37
CA LEU A 319 -20.29 15.07 6.19
C LEU A 319 -19.40 16.05 6.97
N TRP A 320 -18.99 15.70 8.19
CA TRP A 320 -17.99 16.48 8.95
C TRP A 320 -16.68 16.61 8.18
N PHE A 321 -16.12 15.49 7.72
CA PHE A 321 -14.89 15.51 6.92
C PHE A 321 -15.07 16.25 5.59
N ALA A 322 -16.23 16.12 4.94
CA ALA A 322 -16.53 16.84 3.72
C ALA A 322 -16.60 18.35 3.97
N GLY A 323 -17.28 18.79 5.03
CA GLY A 323 -17.35 20.20 5.43
C GLY A 323 -15.96 20.80 5.66
N TYR A 324 -15.10 20.13 6.42
CA TYR A 324 -13.70 20.58 6.60
C TYR A 324 -12.87 20.46 5.32
N GLY A 325 -13.16 19.48 4.47
CA GLY A 325 -12.53 19.29 3.16
C GLY A 325 -12.66 20.51 2.25
N HIS A 326 -13.76 21.26 2.34
CA HIS A 326 -13.93 22.51 1.59
C HIS A 326 -12.86 23.54 1.96
N PHE A 327 -12.54 23.68 3.25
CA PHE A 327 -11.50 24.60 3.70
C PHE A 327 -10.11 24.13 3.29
N LEU A 328 -9.87 22.82 3.22
CA LEU A 328 -8.63 22.27 2.65
C LEU A 328 -8.48 22.64 1.15
N VAL A 329 -9.57 22.60 0.38
CA VAL A 329 -9.58 23.08 -1.01
C VAL A 329 -9.22 24.56 -1.08
N LEU A 330 -9.74 25.40 -0.17
CA LEU A 330 -9.40 26.82 -0.13
C LEU A 330 -7.94 27.07 0.23
N ILE A 331 -7.40 26.33 1.21
CA ILE A 331 -5.98 26.40 1.57
C ILE A 331 -5.11 26.08 0.36
N ALA A 332 -5.44 25.04 -0.41
CA ALA A 332 -4.74 24.74 -1.66
C ALA A 332 -4.92 25.87 -2.68
N SER A 333 -6.14 26.38 -2.85
CA SER A 333 -6.48 27.43 -3.82
C SER A 333 -5.73 28.74 -3.56
N PHE A 334 -5.56 29.14 -2.30
CA PHE A 334 -4.81 30.36 -1.95
C PHE A 334 -3.30 30.23 -2.16
N GLN A 335 -2.76 29.01 -2.24
CA GLN A 335 -1.34 28.79 -2.57
C GLN A 335 -1.06 28.88 -4.08
N VAL A 336 -2.06 28.58 -4.92
CA VAL A 336 -1.91 28.51 -6.38
C VAL A 336 -1.35 29.80 -6.99
N PRO A 337 -1.85 31.02 -6.68
CA PRO A 337 -1.33 32.24 -7.29
C PRO A 337 0.17 32.45 -7.07
N HIS A 338 0.67 32.09 -5.88
CA HIS A 338 2.09 32.19 -5.57
C HIS A 338 2.90 31.08 -6.25
N ARG A 339 2.42 29.83 -6.18
CA ARG A 339 3.12 28.67 -6.76
C ARG A 339 3.22 28.71 -8.28
N LEU A 340 2.25 29.31 -8.96
CA LEU A 340 2.22 29.45 -10.41
C LEU A 340 2.70 30.81 -10.91
N ASN A 341 3.31 31.63 -10.03
CA ASN A 341 3.80 32.97 -10.36
C ASN A 341 2.76 33.82 -11.13
N TRP A 342 1.51 33.81 -10.68
CA TRP A 342 0.41 34.52 -11.34
C TRP A 342 0.62 36.04 -11.41
N ALA A 343 1.45 36.58 -10.53
CA ALA A 343 1.85 37.98 -10.55
C ALA A 343 2.50 38.38 -11.89
N GLU A 344 3.26 37.47 -12.50
CA GLU A 344 3.91 37.68 -13.80
C GLU A 344 3.07 37.09 -14.95
N GLU A 345 2.62 35.83 -14.81
CA GLU A 345 1.89 35.12 -15.88
C GLU A 345 0.60 35.83 -16.28
N LEU A 346 -0.19 36.33 -15.30
CA LEU A 346 -1.45 37.01 -15.61
C LEU A 346 -1.25 38.43 -16.16
N GLN A 347 -0.05 39.01 -16.09
CA GLN A 347 0.23 40.31 -16.72
C GLN A 347 0.24 40.22 -18.24
N ARG A 348 0.55 39.03 -18.79
CA ARG A 348 0.51 38.75 -20.23
C ARG A 348 -0.92 38.77 -20.80
N LEU A 349 -1.92 38.61 -19.94
CA LEU A 349 -3.34 38.69 -20.32
C LEU A 349 -3.83 40.14 -20.42
N ARG A 350 -4.80 40.38 -21.31
CA ARG A 350 -5.54 41.65 -21.35
C ARG A 350 -6.16 41.95 -19.97
N PRO A 351 -6.26 43.23 -19.55
CA PRO A 351 -6.82 43.58 -18.24
C PRO A 351 -8.22 43.00 -17.97
N LEU A 352 -9.07 42.91 -18.99
CA LEU A 352 -10.40 42.29 -18.89
C LEU A 352 -10.30 40.81 -18.50
N ASN A 353 -9.50 40.01 -19.22
CA ASN A 353 -9.37 38.57 -18.98
C ASN A 353 -8.78 38.29 -17.59
N ARG A 354 -7.81 39.11 -17.15
CA ARG A 354 -7.26 39.03 -15.79
C ARG A 354 -8.32 39.33 -14.73
N LYS A 355 -9.13 40.37 -14.91
CA LYS A 355 -10.24 40.70 -14.00
C LYS A 355 -11.29 39.57 -13.97
N LEU A 356 -11.66 39.02 -15.12
CA LEU A 356 -12.59 37.89 -15.22
C LEU A 356 -12.09 36.67 -14.45
N LEU A 357 -10.81 36.31 -14.60
CA LEU A 357 -10.22 35.18 -13.86
C LEU A 357 -10.31 35.39 -12.35
N TRP A 358 -10.00 36.59 -11.84
CA TRP A 358 -10.13 36.90 -10.42
C TRP A 358 -11.59 36.96 -9.95
N THR A 359 -12.50 37.48 -10.76
CA THR A 359 -13.94 37.50 -10.45
C THR A 359 -14.50 36.08 -10.33
N TYR A 360 -14.22 35.21 -11.31
CA TYR A 360 -14.64 33.82 -11.28
C TYR A 360 -13.98 33.04 -10.13
N GLY A 361 -12.67 33.23 -9.92
CA GLY A 361 -11.95 32.64 -8.80
C GLY A 361 -12.52 33.07 -7.45
N GLY A 362 -12.87 34.36 -7.30
CA GLY A 362 -13.53 34.90 -6.12
C GLY A 362 -14.89 34.25 -5.87
N TYR A 363 -15.76 34.18 -6.89
CA TYR A 363 -17.05 33.50 -6.76
C TYR A 363 -16.88 32.02 -6.38
N ILE A 364 -15.98 31.30 -7.04
CA ILE A 364 -15.71 29.89 -6.75
C ILE A 364 -15.25 29.72 -5.30
N ALA A 365 -14.29 30.54 -4.84
CA ALA A 365 -13.80 30.48 -3.46
C ALA A 365 -14.91 30.80 -2.44
N THR A 366 -15.74 31.80 -2.71
CA THR A 366 -16.91 32.12 -1.88
C THR A 366 -17.88 30.95 -1.82
N PHE A 367 -18.23 30.32 -2.94
CA PHE A 367 -19.12 29.16 -2.94
C PHE A 367 -18.52 27.98 -2.20
N ILE A 368 -17.23 27.67 -2.38
CA ILE A 368 -16.56 26.59 -1.63
C ILE A 368 -16.58 26.88 -0.13
N PHE A 369 -16.33 28.13 0.29
CA PHE A 369 -16.45 28.54 1.69
C PHE A 369 -17.86 28.33 2.22
N LEU A 370 -18.87 28.81 1.48
CA LEU A 370 -20.28 28.67 1.85
C LEU A 370 -20.71 27.20 1.90
N TRP A 371 -20.29 26.36 0.96
CA TRP A 371 -20.53 24.91 0.99
C TRP A 371 -19.94 24.25 2.22
N GLY A 372 -18.72 24.63 2.62
CA GLY A 372 -18.11 24.17 3.87
C GLY A 372 -18.94 24.57 5.10
N VAL A 373 -19.26 25.85 5.23
CA VAL A 373 -20.06 26.38 6.34
C VAL A 373 -21.45 25.74 6.39
N LEU A 374 -22.18 25.75 5.28
CA LEU A 374 -23.53 25.18 5.19
C LEU A 374 -23.50 23.68 5.47
N THR A 375 -22.49 22.95 4.97
CA THR A 375 -22.39 21.52 5.25
C THR A 375 -22.27 21.23 6.72
N LEU A 376 -21.41 21.98 7.44
CA LEU A 376 -21.20 21.77 8.87
C LEU A 376 -22.42 22.19 9.72
N ASN A 377 -23.16 23.20 9.29
CA ASN A 377 -24.32 23.71 10.03
C ASN A 377 -25.62 22.95 9.75
N LEU A 378 -25.72 22.27 8.60
CA LEU A 378 -26.95 21.58 8.16
C LEU A 378 -26.84 20.05 8.18
N ILE A 379 -25.85 19.49 8.91
CA ILE A 379 -25.68 18.04 9.02
C ILE A 379 -26.98 17.36 9.52
N PRO A 380 -27.63 17.82 10.61
CA PRO A 380 -28.87 17.21 11.08
C PRO A 380 -29.97 17.23 10.02
N GLU A 381 -30.13 18.34 9.30
CA GLU A 381 -31.16 18.55 8.27
C GLU A 381 -30.89 17.68 7.03
N PHE A 382 -29.62 17.53 6.64
CA PHE A 382 -29.22 16.62 5.56
C PHE A 382 -29.50 15.16 5.90
N LEU A 383 -29.27 14.74 7.14
CA LEU A 383 -29.55 13.37 7.59
C LEU A 383 -31.05 13.14 7.80
N ALA A 384 -31.80 14.15 8.24
CA ALA A 384 -33.25 14.09 8.40
C ALA A 384 -34.02 14.10 7.06
N GLY A 385 -33.39 14.55 5.97
CA GLY A 385 -34.00 14.55 4.64
C GLY A 385 -34.95 15.73 4.40
N ASP A 386 -34.72 16.89 5.02
CA ASP A 386 -35.48 18.09 4.71
C ASP A 386 -35.34 18.46 3.22
N LYS A 387 -36.45 18.78 2.55
CA LYS A 387 -36.49 19.07 1.11
C LYS A 387 -35.54 20.19 0.71
N CYS A 388 -35.48 21.27 1.50
CA CYS A 388 -34.56 22.39 1.23
C CYS A 388 -33.10 21.96 1.39
N ALA A 389 -32.82 21.17 2.43
CA ALA A 389 -31.49 20.64 2.70
C ALA A 389 -31.04 19.66 1.60
N LEU A 390 -31.92 18.76 1.14
CA LEU A 390 -31.63 17.83 0.04
C LEU A 390 -31.44 18.55 -1.30
N ALA A 391 -32.19 19.62 -1.57
CA ALA A 391 -31.98 20.45 -2.75
C ALA A 391 -30.59 21.11 -2.72
N LEU A 392 -30.22 21.71 -1.59
CA LEU A 392 -28.88 22.28 -1.38
C LEU A 392 -27.79 21.21 -1.53
N LEU A 393 -27.96 20.05 -0.90
CA LEU A 393 -27.00 18.96 -0.96
C LEU A 393 -26.83 18.43 -2.39
N SER A 394 -27.91 18.38 -3.18
CA SER A 394 -27.87 18.06 -4.62
C SER A 394 -27.08 19.09 -5.43
N LEU A 395 -27.22 20.38 -5.12
CA LEU A 395 -26.43 21.44 -5.77
C LEU A 395 -24.94 21.30 -5.44
N ILE A 396 -24.59 21.01 -4.18
CA ILE A 396 -23.20 20.79 -3.77
C ILE A 396 -22.62 19.54 -4.47
N ALA A 397 -23.38 18.45 -4.52
CA ALA A 397 -22.97 17.23 -5.24
C ALA A 397 -22.73 17.53 -6.72
N LEU A 398 -23.65 18.25 -7.37
CA LEU A 398 -23.53 18.64 -8.78
C LEU A 398 -22.30 19.52 -9.03
N PHE A 399 -22.00 20.46 -8.13
CA PHE A 399 -20.82 21.31 -8.22
C PHE A 399 -19.53 20.47 -8.25
N TRP A 400 -19.38 19.51 -7.32
CA TRP A 400 -18.19 18.68 -7.25
C TRP A 400 -18.09 17.66 -8.39
N TRP A 401 -19.20 17.04 -8.79
CA TRP A 401 -19.22 16.18 -9.98
C TRP A 401 -18.84 16.95 -11.25
N SER A 402 -19.36 18.17 -11.41
CA SER A 402 -19.01 19.04 -12.54
C SER A 402 -17.51 19.35 -12.53
N ARG A 403 -16.92 19.64 -11.36
CA ARG A 403 -15.48 19.87 -11.24
C ARG A 403 -14.66 18.65 -11.69
N ILE A 404 -15.06 17.44 -11.31
CA ILE A 404 -14.38 16.18 -11.69
C ILE A 404 -14.52 15.91 -13.19
N VAL A 405 -15.71 16.09 -13.75
CA VAL A 405 -15.97 15.90 -15.19
C VAL A 405 -15.15 16.89 -16.02
N VAL A 406 -15.11 18.17 -15.63
CA VAL A 406 -14.27 19.17 -16.29
C VAL A 406 -12.79 18.78 -16.18
N ASP A 407 -12.32 18.34 -15.02
CA ASP A 407 -10.93 17.88 -14.85
C ASP A 407 -10.56 16.75 -15.81
N ALA A 408 -11.43 15.74 -15.91
CA ALA A 408 -11.17 14.51 -16.64
C ALA A 408 -11.29 14.66 -18.17
N PHE A 409 -12.20 15.51 -18.65
CA PHE A 409 -12.54 15.59 -20.06
C PHE A 409 -12.13 16.89 -20.75
N TYR A 410 -11.97 17.99 -20.01
CA TYR A 410 -11.59 19.27 -20.59
C TYR A 410 -10.07 19.51 -20.53
N PHE A 411 -9.44 19.28 -19.37
CA PHE A 411 -8.01 19.51 -19.19
C PHE A 411 -7.17 18.31 -19.68
N LYS A 412 -6.12 18.60 -20.45
CA LYS A 412 -5.11 17.62 -20.83
C LYS A 412 -3.98 17.62 -19.81
N HIS A 413 -3.24 16.50 -19.75
CA HIS A 413 -2.05 16.44 -18.90
C HIS A 413 -1.01 17.52 -19.23
N SER A 414 -0.92 17.93 -20.50
CA SER A 414 -0.05 19.02 -20.96
C SER A 414 -0.42 20.41 -20.44
N ASP A 415 -1.65 20.57 -19.94
CA ASP A 415 -2.15 21.87 -19.48
C ASP A 415 -1.74 22.13 -18.01
N TRP A 416 -1.29 21.08 -17.31
CA TRP A 416 -0.88 21.17 -15.92
C TRP A 416 0.61 21.51 -15.79
N PRO A 417 0.97 22.35 -14.81
CA PRO A 417 2.37 22.70 -14.56
C PRO A 417 3.20 21.46 -14.21
N GLU A 418 4.40 21.40 -14.77
CA GLU A 418 5.37 20.38 -14.40
C GLU A 418 5.96 20.66 -13.00
N GLY A 419 6.18 19.61 -12.23
CA GLY A 419 6.75 19.71 -10.88
C GLY A 419 6.22 18.62 -9.97
N ILE A 420 7.04 18.20 -9.00
CA ILE A 420 6.70 17.11 -8.08
C ILE A 420 5.50 17.51 -7.22
N GLU A 421 5.50 18.73 -6.71
CA GLU A 421 4.47 19.32 -5.88
C GLU A 421 3.14 19.45 -6.61
N PHE A 422 3.15 19.77 -7.92
CA PHE A 422 1.93 19.91 -8.70
C PHE A 422 1.31 18.56 -9.03
N VAL A 423 2.13 17.56 -9.37
CA VAL A 423 1.66 16.19 -9.62
C VAL A 423 1.04 15.57 -8.35
N ILE A 424 1.74 15.70 -7.21
CA ILE A 424 1.24 15.20 -5.92
C ILE A 424 0.00 15.98 -5.49
N GLY A 425 0.05 17.31 -5.53
CA GLY A 425 -1.04 18.19 -5.12
C GLY A 425 -2.31 17.97 -5.95
N HIS A 426 -2.18 17.87 -7.27
CA HIS A 426 -3.31 17.58 -8.17
C HIS A 426 -3.96 16.22 -7.87
N THR A 427 -3.15 15.19 -7.58
CA THR A 427 -3.66 13.86 -7.19
C THR A 427 -4.44 13.94 -5.88
N MET A 428 -3.86 14.56 -4.85
CA MET A 428 -4.51 14.67 -3.54
C MET A 428 -5.81 15.48 -3.62
N LEU A 429 -5.79 16.56 -4.39
CA LEU A 429 -6.95 17.43 -4.59
C LEU A 429 -8.06 16.72 -5.37
N THR A 430 -7.71 15.94 -6.40
CA THR A 430 -8.68 15.14 -7.16
C THR A 430 -9.30 14.05 -6.29
N THR A 431 -8.49 13.34 -5.48
CA THR A 431 -9.01 12.37 -4.50
C THR A 431 -9.95 13.02 -3.48
N LEU A 432 -9.65 14.25 -3.05
CA LEU A 432 -10.53 15.03 -2.19
C LEU A 432 -11.83 15.38 -2.90
N PHE A 433 -11.81 15.86 -4.15
CA PHE A 433 -13.01 16.16 -4.92
C PHE A 433 -13.90 14.93 -5.10
N VAL A 434 -13.31 13.77 -5.42
CA VAL A 434 -14.04 12.50 -5.51
C VAL A 434 -14.66 12.12 -4.18
N THR A 435 -13.94 12.30 -3.07
CA THR A 435 -14.48 12.08 -1.72
C THR A 435 -15.65 13.02 -1.42
N LEU A 436 -15.54 14.32 -1.73
CA LEU A 436 -16.62 15.28 -1.53
C LEU A 436 -17.87 14.89 -2.34
N ALA A 437 -17.71 14.69 -3.65
CA ALA A 437 -18.80 14.27 -4.54
C ALA A 437 -19.43 12.95 -4.07
N GLY A 438 -18.60 11.97 -3.68
CA GLY A 438 -19.03 10.67 -3.18
C GLY A 438 -19.83 10.77 -1.88
N THR A 439 -19.36 11.55 -0.90
CA THR A 439 -20.05 11.76 0.38
C THR A 439 -21.45 12.34 0.17
N TYR A 440 -21.59 13.44 -0.58
CA TYR A 440 -22.90 14.03 -0.82
C TYR A 440 -23.80 13.08 -1.60
N THR A 441 -23.26 12.39 -2.60
CA THR A 441 -24.03 11.39 -3.37
C THR A 441 -24.51 10.24 -2.49
N ALA A 442 -23.69 9.77 -1.55
CA ALA A 442 -24.05 8.70 -0.62
C ALA A 442 -25.19 9.13 0.32
N VAL A 443 -25.17 10.38 0.81
CA VAL A 443 -26.26 10.94 1.63
C VAL A 443 -27.55 11.06 0.81
N LEU A 444 -27.50 11.54 -0.44
CA LEU A 444 -28.68 11.55 -1.33
C LEU A 444 -29.22 10.15 -1.55
N ALA A 445 -28.33 9.21 -1.89
CA ALA A 445 -28.70 7.84 -2.19
C ALA A 445 -29.42 7.17 -1.03
N ARG A 446 -29.01 7.43 0.23
CA ARG A 446 -29.74 6.97 1.42
C ARG A 446 -31.22 7.34 1.38
N HIS A 447 -31.55 8.57 1.01
CA HIS A 447 -32.93 9.08 0.98
C HIS A 447 -33.74 8.57 -0.21
N PHE A 448 -33.09 8.34 -1.36
CA PHE A 448 -33.77 7.80 -2.54
C PHE A 448 -33.96 6.28 -2.50
N ILE A 449 -33.01 5.55 -1.90
CA ILE A 449 -33.03 4.09 -1.78
C ILE A 449 -33.83 3.66 -0.53
N GLY A 450 -33.89 4.51 0.50
CA GLY A 450 -34.52 4.21 1.80
C GLY A 450 -36.01 4.56 1.94
N SER A 451 -36.78 4.71 0.85
CA SER A 451 -38.23 4.92 0.97
C SER A 451 -39.07 3.62 0.96
N GLU A 452 -38.51 2.47 0.53
CA GLU A 452 -39.25 1.19 0.58
C GLU A 452 -38.43 -0.08 0.92
N SER A 453 -37.08 -0.06 0.98
CA SER A 453 -36.35 -1.32 1.24
C SER A 453 -34.90 -1.16 1.71
N LEU A 454 -34.70 -0.92 3.01
CA LEU A 454 -33.45 -1.28 3.71
C LEU A 454 -33.79 -1.92 5.06
#